data_AF-A0A9R0ZUH5-F1
#
_entry.id   AF-A0A9R0ZUH5-F1
#
_cell.length_a   1.000
_cell.length_b   1.000
_cell.length_c   1.000
_cell.angle_alpha   90.00
_cell.angle_beta   90.00
_cell.angle_gamma   90.00
#
_symmetry.space_group_name_H-M   'P 1'
#
loop_
_entity.id
_entity.type
_entity.pdbx_description
1 polymer ?
#
loop_
_entity_poly.entity_id
_entity_poly.type
_entity_poly.pdbx_seq_one_letter_code
_entity_poly.pdbx_strand_id
1 'polypeptide(L)'
;MSLYFRRLFNRRPPAGLVEISSNILVFDHCFSTDMLEEDELKPYIGGILKQLLARYSIDSLMVFNFEGGKKNNQTARIFSGYNMSAMGYPRNYEGCPLLTLEMIHHFLRSSESWLSLSQDNYLLIHSEHGGCPVLAFALAALLVYLRRCKDERKALEMIHKYAPPGLVELYSPLDPAPSHLRYLKYVSRRHKSPELWPPADRTLNLNCAIIRTVPNFDGEGGCRPIFRIYGPDPLAPHDSSAKVLFSTPKTDDFVQLYTQV
;
A
#
# COMPACT_ATOMS: atom_id res chain seq x y z
N MET A 1 16.00 -39.15 -6.44
CA MET A 1 17.11 -38.20 -6.20
C MET A 1 16.67 -37.21 -5.14
N SER A 2 17.50 -37.06 -4.11
CA SER A 2 17.10 -36.83 -2.73
C SER A 2 16.72 -35.40 -2.36
N LEU A 3 15.80 -35.30 -1.39
CA LEU A 3 15.45 -34.18 -0.50
C LEU A 3 16.64 -33.60 0.31
N TYR A 4 17.85 -33.59 -0.24
CA TYR A 4 19.10 -33.38 0.50
C TYR A 4 19.92 -32.22 -0.10
N PHE A 5 19.34 -31.03 -0.17
CA PHE A 5 20.09 -29.77 -0.16
C PHE A 5 19.31 -28.60 0.48
N ARG A 6 18.29 -28.91 1.29
CA ARG A 6 17.53 -27.91 2.05
C ARG A 6 18.15 -27.65 3.42
N ARG A 7 19.44 -27.35 3.43
CA ARG A 7 20.17 -26.75 4.56
C ARG A 7 21.37 -26.05 3.96
N LEU A 8 21.32 -24.72 3.94
CA LEU A 8 22.42 -23.85 4.37
C LEU A 8 21.84 -22.42 4.48
N PHE A 9 21.61 -22.04 5.74
CA PHE A 9 21.38 -20.71 6.30
C PHE A 9 19.94 -20.12 6.37
N ASN A 10 19.44 -20.04 7.62
CA ASN A 10 18.75 -18.85 8.12
C ASN A 10 19.71 -17.64 8.01
N ARG A 11 20.00 -17.18 6.79
CA ARG A 11 20.80 -15.97 6.57
C ARG A 11 19.88 -14.82 6.92
N ARG A 12 20.24 -14.01 7.92
CA ARG A 12 19.58 -12.71 8.09
C ARG A 12 19.71 -11.92 6.78
N PRO A 13 18.69 -11.16 6.37
CA PRO A 13 18.81 -10.26 5.24
C PRO A 13 20.05 -9.35 5.41
N PRO A 14 20.63 -8.84 4.31
CA PRO A 14 21.67 -7.80 4.39
C PRO A 14 21.18 -6.65 5.28
N ALA A 15 22.10 -5.97 5.95
CA ALA A 15 21.75 -4.73 6.64
C ALA A 15 21.12 -3.75 5.63
N GLY A 16 20.04 -3.07 6.02
CA GLY A 16 19.22 -2.27 5.10
C GLY A 16 18.01 -2.99 4.51
N LEU A 17 17.84 -4.29 4.76
CA LEU A 17 16.68 -5.06 4.31
C LEU A 17 15.97 -5.76 5.47
N VAL A 18 14.65 -5.74 5.39
CA VAL A 18 13.72 -6.50 6.21
C VAL A 18 13.16 -7.66 5.40
N GLU A 19 13.28 -8.87 5.93
CA GLU A 19 12.58 -10.03 5.39
C GLU A 19 11.17 -10.09 5.99
N ILE A 20 10.16 -9.86 5.15
CA ILE A 20 8.75 -9.98 5.54
C ILE A 20 8.31 -11.45 5.48
N SER A 21 8.86 -12.18 4.51
CA SER A 21 8.71 -13.62 4.32
C SER A 21 9.83 -14.10 3.39
N SER A 22 10.14 -15.40 3.36
CA SER A 22 11.31 -16.02 2.70
C SER A 22 11.78 -15.44 1.34
N ASN A 23 10.90 -14.87 0.51
CA ASN A 23 11.22 -14.29 -0.79
C ASN A 23 10.58 -12.90 -1.02
N ILE A 24 10.25 -12.20 0.06
CA ILE A 24 9.69 -10.85 0.07
C ILE A 24 10.56 -9.98 0.97
N LEU A 25 11.35 -9.12 0.33
CA LEU A 25 12.31 -8.23 0.99
C LEU A 25 11.86 -6.79 0.83
N VAL A 26 12.03 -5.99 1.87
CA VAL A 26 11.67 -4.57 1.91
C VAL A 26 12.86 -3.78 2.42
N PHE A 27 13.14 -2.61 1.85
CA PHE A 27 14.17 -1.73 2.41
C PHE A 27 13.75 -1.19 3.79
N ASP A 28 14.64 -1.25 4.78
CA ASP A 28 14.30 -0.87 6.16
C ASP A 28 13.99 0.63 6.32
N HIS A 29 14.62 1.50 5.53
CA HIS A 29 14.36 2.94 5.52
C HIS A 29 12.91 3.28 5.13
N CYS A 30 12.19 2.36 4.49
CA CYS A 30 10.76 2.52 4.22
C CYS A 30 9.90 2.58 5.49
N PHE A 31 10.45 2.15 6.63
CA PHE A 31 9.85 2.20 7.96
C PHE A 31 10.54 3.23 8.88
N SER A 32 11.30 4.17 8.32
CA SER A 32 11.94 5.26 9.06
C SER A 32 11.38 6.63 8.65
N THR A 33 11.65 7.64 9.49
CA THR A 33 11.49 9.06 9.16
C THR A 33 12.69 9.64 8.42
N ASP A 34 13.79 8.89 8.34
CA ASP A 34 15.03 9.38 7.75
C ASP A 34 14.86 9.62 6.25
N MET A 35 15.28 10.81 5.82
CA MET A 35 15.32 11.21 4.41
C MET A 35 16.73 10.99 3.89
N LEU A 36 16.88 10.12 2.90
CA LEU A 36 18.11 9.97 2.14
C LEU A 36 18.00 10.80 0.86
N GLU A 37 18.94 11.72 0.67
CA GLU A 37 19.09 12.46 -0.59
C GLU A 37 19.55 11.52 -1.73
N GLU A 38 19.50 11.96 -2.99
CA GLU A 38 19.82 11.08 -4.14
C GLU A 38 21.22 10.51 -4.13
N ASP A 39 22.19 11.35 -3.76
CA ASP A 39 23.60 11.01 -3.66
C ASP A 39 23.90 10.03 -2.52
N GLU A 40 23.04 9.95 -1.51
CA GLU A 40 23.10 8.98 -0.42
C GLU A 40 22.31 7.70 -0.73
N LEU A 41 21.11 7.84 -1.31
CA LEU A 41 20.20 6.73 -1.59
C LEU A 41 20.77 5.77 -2.63
N LYS A 42 21.40 6.29 -3.70
CA LYS A 42 21.98 5.46 -4.76
C LYS A 42 23.10 4.53 -4.29
N PRO A 43 24.15 5.00 -3.57
CA PRO A 43 25.19 4.12 -3.04
C PRO A 43 24.65 3.22 -1.92
N TYR A 44 23.69 3.68 -1.12
CA TYR A 44 23.01 2.85 -0.12
C TYR A 44 22.31 1.65 -0.75
N ILE A 45 21.42 1.87 -1.74
CA ILE A 45 20.75 0.79 -2.48
C ILE A 45 21.79 -0.10 -3.18
N GLY A 46 22.82 0.48 -3.79
CA GLY A 46 23.88 -0.28 -4.47
C GLY A 46 24.63 -1.23 -3.55
N GLY A 47 24.97 -0.76 -2.34
CA GLY A 47 25.64 -1.57 -1.31
C GLY A 47 24.77 -2.75 -0.86
N ILE A 48 23.47 -2.53 -0.71
CA ILE A 48 22.50 -3.58 -0.35
C ILE A 48 22.37 -4.59 -1.47
N LEU A 49 22.17 -4.15 -2.73
CA LEU A 49 22.02 -5.04 -3.88
C LEU A 49 23.25 -5.91 -4.09
N LYS A 50 24.45 -5.33 -3.95
CA LYS A 50 25.71 -6.08 -4.02
C LYS A 50 25.78 -7.19 -2.96
N GLN A 51 25.41 -6.88 -1.72
CA GLN A 51 25.38 -7.87 -0.63
C GLN A 51 24.30 -8.92 -0.84
N LEU A 52 23.13 -8.52 -1.33
CA LEU A 52 22.00 -9.40 -1.61
C LEU A 52 22.37 -10.44 -2.68
N LEU A 53 22.87 -10.00 -3.83
CA LEU A 53 23.26 -10.86 -4.94
C LEU A 53 24.49 -11.74 -4.62
N ALA A 54 25.36 -11.30 -3.71
CA ALA A 54 26.48 -12.12 -3.24
C ALA A 54 26.06 -13.19 -2.20
N ARG A 55 24.96 -12.97 -1.46
CA ARG A 55 24.54 -13.82 -0.34
C ARG A 55 23.46 -14.83 -0.73
N TYR A 56 22.60 -14.52 -1.67
CA TYR A 56 21.47 -15.37 -2.06
C TYR A 56 21.67 -15.89 -3.48
N SER A 57 21.26 -17.14 -3.70
CA SER A 57 21.05 -17.65 -5.05
C SER A 57 19.74 -17.04 -5.54
N ILE A 58 19.84 -15.94 -6.26
CA ILE A 58 18.67 -15.25 -6.81
C ILE A 58 18.67 -15.44 -8.31
N ASP A 59 17.63 -16.11 -8.81
CA ASP A 59 17.42 -16.26 -10.25
C ASP A 59 16.98 -14.94 -10.86
N SER A 60 16.03 -14.25 -10.20
CA SER A 60 15.51 -12.98 -10.67
C SER A 60 14.83 -12.14 -9.58
N LEU A 61 14.86 -10.82 -9.76
CA LEU A 61 14.24 -9.83 -8.88
C LEU A 61 13.14 -9.07 -9.60
N MET A 62 11.97 -8.99 -8.96
CA MET A 62 10.92 -8.04 -9.34
C MET A 62 10.90 -6.92 -8.32
N VAL A 63 11.04 -5.68 -8.81
CA VAL A 63 11.07 -4.48 -7.96
C VAL A 63 9.72 -3.79 -7.98
N PHE A 64 9.18 -3.50 -6.80
CA PHE A 64 7.99 -2.68 -6.62
C PHE A 64 8.34 -1.38 -5.90
N ASN A 65 7.92 -0.24 -6.44
CA ASN A 65 8.17 1.07 -5.85
C ASN A 65 6.85 1.78 -5.53
N PHE A 66 6.63 2.14 -4.27
CA PHE A 66 5.51 2.99 -3.84
C PHE A 66 5.94 4.46 -3.85
N GLU A 67 5.55 5.19 -4.90
CA GLU A 67 6.05 6.51 -5.26
C GLU A 67 5.13 7.66 -4.84
N GLY A 68 5.76 8.79 -4.49
CA GLY A 68 5.08 9.98 -3.96
C GLY A 68 4.44 10.91 -4.97
N GLY A 69 4.66 10.66 -6.27
CA GLY A 69 4.10 11.39 -7.41
C GLY A 69 5.08 11.51 -8.58
N LYS A 70 4.59 11.89 -9.76
CA LYS A 70 5.35 11.92 -11.04
C LYS A 70 6.55 12.88 -11.09
N LYS A 71 6.72 13.78 -10.11
CA LYS A 71 7.64 14.92 -10.25
C LYS A 71 9.12 14.57 -10.15
N ASN A 72 9.51 13.45 -9.54
CA ASN A 72 10.91 12.99 -9.52
C ASN A 72 10.96 11.46 -9.43
N ASN A 73 11.04 10.78 -10.58
CA ASN A 73 11.19 9.32 -10.65
C ASN A 73 12.65 8.87 -10.35
N GLN A 74 13.22 9.44 -9.29
CA GLN A 74 14.60 9.25 -8.87
C GLN A 74 14.88 7.79 -8.53
N THR A 75 13.98 7.18 -7.76
CA THR A 75 14.10 5.79 -7.34
C THR A 75 14.11 4.83 -8.54
N ALA A 76 13.25 5.02 -9.54
CA ALA A 76 13.29 4.18 -10.74
C ALA A 76 14.57 4.40 -11.55
N ARG A 77 15.13 5.62 -11.59
CA ARG A 77 16.44 5.87 -12.21
C ARG A 77 17.54 5.09 -11.49
N ILE A 78 17.52 5.05 -10.16
CA ILE A 78 18.46 4.25 -9.36
C ILE A 78 18.37 2.77 -9.73
N PHE A 79 17.16 2.17 -9.70
CA PHE A 79 16.97 0.77 -10.08
C PHE A 79 17.36 0.47 -11.53
N SER A 80 17.03 1.38 -12.47
CA SER A 80 17.43 1.24 -13.87
C SER A 80 18.95 1.25 -14.05
N GLY A 81 19.67 2.01 -13.23
CA GLY A 81 21.14 2.02 -13.22
C GLY A 81 21.76 0.69 -12.77
N TYR A 82 20.98 -0.18 -12.14
CA TYR A 82 21.34 -1.56 -11.80
C TYR A 82 20.69 -2.60 -12.74
N ASN A 83 20.22 -2.18 -13.92
CA ASN A 83 19.50 -3.01 -14.89
C ASN A 83 18.24 -3.69 -14.32
N MET A 84 17.60 -3.06 -13.33
CA MET A 84 16.33 -3.53 -12.76
C MET A 84 15.19 -2.62 -13.23
N SER A 85 14.10 -3.23 -13.68
CA SER A 85 12.84 -2.50 -13.93
C SER A 85 12.02 -2.50 -12.65
N ALA A 86 11.60 -1.30 -12.21
CA ALA A 86 10.72 -1.13 -11.07
C ALA A 86 9.31 -0.80 -11.53
N MET A 87 8.33 -1.53 -10.99
CA MET A 87 6.92 -1.25 -11.21
C MET A 87 6.43 -0.27 -10.14
N GLY A 88 5.96 0.89 -10.59
CA GLY A 88 5.49 1.99 -9.72
C GLY A 88 4.04 1.84 -9.28
N TYR A 89 3.77 2.20 -8.02
CA TYR A 89 2.44 2.30 -7.41
C TYR A 89 2.34 3.62 -6.63
N PRO A 90 1.19 4.31 -6.64
CA PRO A 90 1.06 5.55 -5.89
C PRO A 90 1.10 5.32 -4.37
N ARG A 91 1.71 6.25 -3.63
CA ARG A 91 1.75 6.18 -2.15
C ARG A 91 0.39 6.44 -1.48
N ASN A 92 -0.53 7.08 -2.19
CA ASN A 92 -1.89 7.34 -1.73
C ASN A 92 -2.85 7.51 -2.92
N TYR A 93 -4.14 7.35 -2.65
CA TYR A 93 -5.24 7.64 -3.55
C TYR A 93 -6.11 8.71 -2.88
N GLU A 94 -6.15 9.92 -3.45
CA GLU A 94 -6.89 11.06 -2.89
C GLU A 94 -6.56 11.35 -1.41
N GLY A 95 -5.27 11.29 -1.07
CA GLY A 95 -4.79 11.47 0.31
C GLY A 95 -5.07 10.30 1.26
N CYS A 96 -5.77 9.25 0.82
CA CYS A 96 -5.90 8.01 1.57
C CYS A 96 -4.70 7.10 1.26
N PRO A 97 -3.97 6.57 2.25
CA PRO A 97 -2.81 5.72 2.01
C PRO A 97 -3.21 4.29 1.61
N LEU A 98 -3.83 4.18 0.44
CA LEU A 98 -4.39 2.99 -0.16
C LEU A 98 -4.18 3.04 -1.67
N LEU A 99 -4.18 1.85 -2.27
CA LEU A 99 -4.22 1.66 -3.71
C LEU A 99 -5.68 1.49 -4.16
N THR A 100 -5.95 1.77 -5.44
CA THR A 100 -7.22 1.37 -6.07
C THR A 100 -7.32 -0.16 -6.11
N LEU A 101 -8.54 -0.69 -6.22
CA LEU A 101 -8.75 -2.13 -6.25
C LEU A 101 -8.06 -2.81 -7.44
N GLU A 102 -8.04 -2.14 -8.59
CA GLU A 102 -7.32 -2.56 -9.78
C GLU A 102 -5.81 -2.66 -9.51
N MET A 103 -5.20 -1.62 -8.92
CA MET A 103 -3.78 -1.62 -8.58
C MET A 103 -3.44 -2.68 -7.54
N ILE A 104 -4.33 -2.93 -6.56
CA ILE A 104 -4.18 -4.02 -5.59
C ILE A 104 -4.17 -5.36 -6.33
N HIS A 105 -5.14 -5.61 -7.20
CA HIS A 105 -5.21 -6.84 -7.96
C HIS A 105 -3.95 -7.05 -8.81
N HIS A 106 -3.52 -6.01 -9.52
CA HIS A 106 -2.32 -6.04 -10.35
C HIS A 106 -1.06 -6.35 -9.54
N PHE A 107 -0.84 -5.65 -8.43
CA PHE A 107 0.28 -5.89 -7.52
C PHE A 107 0.32 -7.34 -7.04
N LEU A 108 -0.81 -7.86 -6.59
CA LEU A 108 -0.93 -9.21 -6.04
C LEU A 108 -0.71 -10.30 -7.11
N ARG A 109 -1.31 -10.14 -8.30
CA ARG A 109 -1.17 -11.09 -9.40
C ARG A 109 0.23 -11.11 -10.00
N SER A 110 0.83 -9.93 -10.19
CA SER A 110 2.21 -9.81 -10.66
C SER A 110 3.17 -10.45 -9.66
N SER A 111 2.98 -10.20 -8.36
CA SER A 111 3.76 -10.82 -7.29
C SER A 111 3.66 -12.35 -7.29
N GLU A 112 2.44 -12.90 -7.32
CA GLU A 112 2.21 -14.35 -7.35
C GLU A 112 2.80 -15.00 -8.61
N SER A 113 2.56 -14.40 -9.77
CA SER A 113 3.06 -14.93 -11.05
C SER A 113 4.58 -14.99 -11.05
N TRP A 114 5.24 -13.92 -10.60
CA TRP A 114 6.70 -13.85 -10.52
C TRP A 114 7.28 -14.90 -9.58
N LEU A 115 6.73 -15.00 -8.37
CA LEU A 115 7.18 -15.95 -7.35
C LEU A 115 6.90 -17.41 -7.73
N SER A 116 6.02 -17.66 -8.70
CA SER A 116 5.69 -19.02 -9.18
C SER A 116 6.65 -19.52 -10.26
N LEU A 117 7.43 -18.64 -10.90
CA LEU A 117 8.35 -19.02 -11.98
C LEU A 117 9.59 -19.78 -11.46
N SER A 118 10.09 -19.41 -10.29
CA SER A 118 11.20 -20.09 -9.61
C SER A 118 11.08 -19.94 -8.10
N GLN A 119 11.58 -20.94 -7.36
CA GLN A 119 11.69 -20.85 -5.89
C GLN A 119 12.73 -19.82 -5.46
N ASP A 120 13.67 -19.49 -6.35
CA ASP A 120 14.76 -18.53 -6.13
C ASP A 120 14.46 -17.15 -6.75
N ASN A 121 13.18 -16.89 -7.07
CA ASN A 121 12.69 -15.55 -7.41
C ASN A 121 12.30 -14.76 -6.16
N TYR A 122 12.70 -13.49 -6.13
CA TYR A 122 12.47 -12.60 -4.99
C TYR A 122 11.71 -11.34 -5.42
N LEU A 123 10.89 -10.84 -4.49
CA LEU A 123 10.33 -9.50 -4.57
C LEU A 123 11.19 -8.56 -3.73
N LEU A 124 11.57 -7.43 -4.33
CA LEU A 124 12.24 -6.34 -3.64
C LEU A 124 11.33 -5.11 -3.64
N ILE A 125 10.90 -4.70 -2.46
CA ILE A 125 9.87 -3.67 -2.31
C ILE A 125 10.48 -2.43 -1.68
N HIS A 126 10.17 -1.29 -2.28
CA HIS A 126 10.59 0.02 -1.83
C HIS A 126 9.36 0.93 -1.71
N SER A 127 9.41 1.87 -0.78
CA SER A 127 8.49 2.99 -0.69
C SER A 127 9.30 4.26 -0.52
N GLU A 128 8.93 5.30 -1.25
CA GLU A 128 9.42 6.65 -0.99
C GLU A 128 8.89 7.14 0.36
N HIS A 129 9.52 8.21 0.86
CA HIS A 129 9.19 8.81 2.14
C HIS A 129 7.69 9.13 2.25
N GLY A 130 7.11 8.76 3.39
CA GLY A 130 5.69 8.91 3.68
C GLY A 130 4.78 7.85 3.05
N GLY A 131 5.31 6.85 2.34
CA GLY A 131 4.52 5.72 1.84
C GLY A 131 4.42 4.53 2.80
N CYS A 132 5.02 4.60 3.99
CA CYS A 132 4.93 3.56 5.03
C CYS A 132 3.49 3.04 5.26
N PRO A 133 2.44 3.90 5.36
CA PRO A 133 1.09 3.40 5.56
C PRO A 133 0.55 2.56 4.39
N VAL A 134 0.78 2.96 3.13
CA VAL A 134 0.33 2.14 1.98
C VAL A 134 1.15 0.86 1.84
N LEU A 135 2.45 0.92 2.17
CA LEU A 135 3.35 -0.22 2.16
C LEU A 135 2.90 -1.27 3.18
N ALA A 136 2.51 -0.83 4.38
CA ALA A 136 1.98 -1.71 5.42
C ALA A 136 0.76 -2.49 4.93
N PHE A 137 -0.18 -1.81 4.29
CA PHE A 137 -1.34 -2.43 3.66
C PHE A 137 -0.96 -3.39 2.53
N ALA A 138 -0.10 -2.97 1.60
CA ALA A 138 0.27 -3.79 0.45
C ALA A 138 0.96 -5.10 0.85
N LEU A 139 1.88 -5.04 1.82
CA LEU A 139 2.55 -6.21 2.36
C LEU A 139 1.58 -7.14 3.09
N ALA A 140 0.68 -6.60 3.91
CA ALA A 140 -0.35 -7.39 4.58
C ALA A 140 -1.29 -8.06 3.54
N ALA A 141 -1.68 -7.33 2.50
CA ALA A 141 -2.51 -7.85 1.42
C ALA A 141 -1.79 -8.97 0.67
N LEU A 142 -0.49 -8.85 0.42
CA LEU A 142 0.32 -9.87 -0.23
C LEU A 142 0.43 -11.14 0.62
N LEU A 143 0.67 -11.01 1.93
CA LEU A 143 0.70 -12.15 2.85
C LEU A 143 -0.63 -12.88 2.90
N VAL A 144 -1.75 -12.16 2.93
CA VAL A 144 -3.11 -12.73 2.88
C VAL A 144 -3.37 -13.40 1.53
N TYR A 145 -3.00 -12.73 0.44
CA TYR A 145 -3.20 -13.23 -0.91
C TYR A 145 -2.43 -14.53 -1.14
N LEU A 146 -1.13 -14.56 -0.82
CA LEU A 146 -0.28 -15.76 -0.92
C LEU A 146 -0.60 -16.84 0.14
N ARG A 147 -1.64 -16.65 0.95
CA ARG A 147 -2.06 -17.56 2.04
C ARG A 147 -0.99 -17.82 3.09
N ARG A 148 -0.06 -16.88 3.27
CA ARG A 148 1.00 -16.91 4.31
C ARG A 148 0.49 -16.43 5.67
N CYS A 149 -0.56 -15.61 5.67
CA CYS A 149 -1.34 -15.27 6.85
C CYS A 149 -2.83 -15.38 6.53
N LYS A 150 -3.62 -16.08 7.34
CA LYS A 150 -5.07 -16.23 7.11
C LYS A 150 -5.89 -15.10 7.73
N ASP A 151 -5.36 -14.46 8.77
CA ASP A 151 -6.05 -13.42 9.53
C ASP A 151 -5.60 -12.04 9.03
N GLU A 152 -6.55 -11.25 8.54
CA GLU A 152 -6.28 -9.94 7.95
C GLU A 152 -5.70 -8.95 8.96
N ARG A 153 -6.21 -8.97 10.20
CA ARG A 153 -5.76 -8.07 11.25
C ARG A 153 -4.35 -8.41 11.70
N LYS A 154 -4.10 -9.70 11.94
CA LYS A 154 -2.76 -10.20 12.30
C LYS A 154 -1.73 -9.90 11.22
N ALA A 155 -2.10 -10.01 9.94
CA ALA A 155 -1.21 -9.66 8.84
C ALA A 155 -0.80 -8.18 8.91
N LEU A 156 -1.75 -7.27 9.12
CA LEU A 156 -1.48 -5.84 9.25
C LEU A 156 -0.63 -5.52 10.49
N GLU A 157 -0.99 -6.09 11.65
CA GLU A 157 -0.24 -5.93 12.90
C GLU A 157 1.20 -6.46 12.80
N MET A 158 1.45 -7.54 12.05
CA MET A 158 2.79 -8.04 11.80
C MET A 158 3.65 -7.03 11.05
N ILE A 159 3.09 -6.33 10.05
CA ILE A 159 3.85 -5.34 9.28
C ILE A 159 4.09 -4.08 10.11
N HIS A 160 3.10 -3.64 10.88
CA HIS A 160 3.25 -2.47 11.76
C HIS A 160 4.38 -2.62 12.79
N LYS A 161 4.76 -3.85 13.17
CA LYS A 161 5.89 -4.10 14.09
C LYS A 161 7.26 -3.70 13.53
N TYR A 162 7.38 -3.52 12.21
CA TYR A 162 8.63 -3.04 11.60
C TYR A 162 8.78 -1.52 11.66
N ALA A 163 7.69 -0.79 11.90
CA ALA A 163 7.71 0.66 12.04
C ALA A 163 7.80 1.05 13.53
N PRO A 164 8.50 2.15 13.86
CA PRO A 164 8.43 2.74 15.19
C PRO A 164 6.99 3.21 15.50
N PRO A 165 6.57 3.19 16.77
CA PRO A 165 5.27 3.73 17.17
C PRO A 165 5.12 5.19 16.75
N GLY A 166 3.93 5.58 16.25
CA GLY A 166 3.66 6.95 15.82
C GLY A 166 4.00 7.25 14.35
N LEU A 167 4.70 6.36 13.63
CA LEU A 167 5.10 6.62 12.25
C LEU A 167 3.92 6.70 11.28
N VAL A 168 2.89 5.89 11.48
CA VAL A 168 1.72 5.88 10.59
C VAL A 168 0.91 7.17 10.77
N GLU A 169 0.78 7.61 12.03
CA GLU A 169 0.11 8.84 12.44
C GLU A 169 0.83 10.09 11.92
N LEU A 170 2.16 10.03 11.74
CA LEU A 170 2.93 11.09 11.13
C LEU A 170 2.57 11.31 9.65
N TYR A 171 2.27 10.23 8.92
CA TYR A 171 2.06 10.28 7.46
C TYR A 171 0.60 10.27 7.03
N SER A 172 -0.32 10.02 7.96
CA SER A 172 -1.76 9.98 7.68
C SER A 172 -2.52 10.80 8.73
N PRO A 173 -3.26 11.85 8.33
CA PRO A 173 -4.03 12.67 9.27
C PRO A 173 -5.20 11.91 9.92
N LEU A 174 -5.58 10.76 9.35
CA LEU A 174 -6.61 9.85 9.86
C LEU A 174 -6.03 8.46 10.00
N ASP A 175 -6.51 7.68 10.98
CA ASP A 175 -6.12 6.27 11.12
C ASP A 175 -6.52 5.49 9.85
N PRO A 176 -5.55 4.92 9.10
CA PRO A 176 -5.84 4.20 7.88
C PRO A 176 -6.32 2.75 8.13
N ALA A 177 -6.14 2.21 9.33
CA ALA A 177 -6.38 0.81 9.65
C ALA A 177 -7.81 0.31 9.34
N PRO A 178 -8.90 1.07 9.60
CA PRO A 178 -10.25 0.62 9.25
C PRO A 178 -10.43 0.39 7.75
N SER A 179 -9.89 1.29 6.92
CA SER A 179 -9.96 1.14 5.46
C SER A 179 -9.03 0.05 4.96
N HIS A 180 -7.83 -0.09 5.51
CA HIS A 180 -6.92 -1.21 5.22
C HIS A 180 -7.60 -2.55 5.50
N LEU A 181 -8.19 -2.75 6.68
CA LEU A 181 -8.88 -3.98 7.05
C LEU A 181 -10.08 -4.29 6.15
N ARG A 182 -10.82 -3.28 5.71
CA ARG A 182 -11.91 -3.45 4.73
C ARG A 182 -11.39 -3.99 3.40
N TYR A 183 -10.30 -3.42 2.87
CA TYR A 183 -9.73 -3.88 1.61
C TYR A 183 -9.02 -5.24 1.74
N LEU A 184 -8.38 -5.53 2.86
CA LEU A 184 -7.84 -6.86 3.17
C LEU A 184 -8.94 -7.93 3.17
N LYS A 185 -10.13 -7.62 3.70
CA LYS A 185 -11.29 -8.52 3.61
C LYS A 185 -11.78 -8.74 2.19
N TYR A 186 -11.67 -7.74 1.31
CA TYR A 186 -11.98 -7.95 -0.10
C TYR A 186 -10.97 -8.93 -0.73
N VAL A 187 -9.67 -8.74 -0.45
CA VAL A 187 -8.58 -9.64 -0.91
C VAL A 187 -8.74 -11.06 -0.35
N SER A 188 -9.09 -11.23 0.93
CA SER A 188 -9.24 -12.55 1.54
C SER A 188 -10.42 -13.32 0.93
N ARG A 189 -11.51 -12.63 0.58
CA ARG A 189 -12.74 -13.21 0.04
C ARG A 189 -12.75 -13.42 -1.48
N ARG A 190 -11.73 -12.96 -2.21
CA ARG A 190 -11.63 -13.08 -3.67
C ARG A 190 -11.88 -14.50 -4.21
N HIS A 191 -11.49 -15.52 -3.45
CA HIS A 191 -11.61 -16.93 -3.86
C HIS A 191 -13.05 -17.41 -3.98
N LYS A 192 -14.03 -16.67 -3.43
CA LYS A 192 -15.45 -16.98 -3.55
C LYS A 192 -15.96 -16.80 -4.99
N SER A 193 -15.34 -15.92 -5.75
CA SER A 193 -15.67 -15.69 -7.16
C SER A 193 -14.41 -15.21 -7.90
N PRO A 194 -13.43 -16.09 -8.16
CA PRO A 194 -12.13 -15.71 -8.72
C PRO A 194 -12.25 -15.04 -10.09
N GLU A 195 -13.19 -15.49 -10.92
CA GLU A 195 -13.47 -14.97 -12.26
C GLU A 195 -14.14 -13.59 -12.25
N LEU A 196 -14.74 -13.21 -11.12
CA LEU A 196 -15.42 -11.92 -10.94
C LEU A 196 -14.61 -10.96 -10.06
N TRP A 197 -13.32 -11.26 -9.83
CA TRP A 197 -12.41 -10.46 -9.04
C TRP A 197 -11.28 -9.88 -9.89
N PRO A 198 -11.06 -8.55 -9.88
CA PRO A 198 -11.81 -7.54 -9.14
C PRO A 198 -13.25 -7.37 -9.69
N PRO A 199 -14.20 -6.90 -8.87
CA PRO A 199 -15.56 -6.64 -9.33
C PRO A 199 -15.54 -5.67 -10.52
N ALA A 200 -16.32 -5.95 -11.55
CA ALA A 200 -16.52 -5.02 -12.65
C ALA A 200 -17.13 -3.70 -12.14
N ASP A 201 -16.80 -2.61 -12.82
CA ASP A 201 -17.36 -1.30 -12.50
C ASP A 201 -18.87 -1.31 -12.59
N ARG A 202 -19.50 -0.68 -11.59
CA ARG A 202 -20.95 -0.52 -11.51
C ARG A 202 -21.29 0.89 -11.09
N THR A 203 -22.12 1.55 -11.88
CA THR A 203 -22.67 2.85 -11.53
C THR A 203 -23.68 2.68 -10.39
N LEU A 204 -23.49 3.45 -9.32
CA LEU A 204 -24.39 3.50 -8.18
C LEU A 204 -24.79 4.94 -7.93
N ASN A 205 -26.05 5.16 -7.56
CA ASN A 205 -26.54 6.46 -7.10
C ASN A 205 -26.52 6.48 -5.56
N LEU A 206 -25.83 7.45 -4.98
CA LEU A 206 -25.91 7.69 -3.54
C LEU A 206 -27.07 8.64 -3.25
N ASN A 207 -28.23 8.10 -2.90
CA ASN A 207 -29.42 8.92 -2.60
C ASN A 207 -29.32 9.67 -1.27
N CYS A 208 -28.76 9.04 -0.24
CA CYS A 208 -28.60 9.66 1.08
C CYS A 208 -27.47 9.02 1.88
N ALA A 209 -26.93 9.78 2.84
CA ALA A 209 -26.06 9.28 3.90
C ALA A 209 -26.73 9.61 5.24
N ILE A 210 -26.90 8.60 6.10
CA ILE A 210 -27.58 8.75 7.39
C ILE A 210 -26.52 8.62 8.50
N ILE A 211 -26.30 9.72 9.22
CA ILE A 211 -25.52 9.71 10.47
C ILE A 211 -26.51 9.48 11.62
N ARG A 212 -26.37 8.35 12.33
CA ARG A 212 -27.33 7.95 13.38
C ARG A 212 -27.21 8.76 14.67
N THR A 213 -26.02 9.28 14.96
CA THR A 213 -25.74 10.03 16.19
C THR A 213 -24.93 11.26 15.82
N VAL A 214 -25.34 12.42 16.32
CA VAL A 214 -24.62 13.66 16.08
C VAL A 214 -23.27 13.62 16.80
N PRO A 215 -22.14 13.74 16.08
CA PRO A 215 -20.83 13.78 16.72
C PRO A 215 -20.61 15.11 17.45
N ASN A 216 -19.96 15.07 18.62
CA ASN A 216 -19.59 16.26 19.39
C ASN A 216 -18.26 16.82 18.88
N PHE A 217 -18.31 17.65 17.83
CA PHE A 217 -17.12 18.31 17.27
C PHE A 217 -16.91 19.73 17.82
N ASP A 218 -17.94 20.38 18.35
CA ASP A 218 -17.85 21.73 18.92
C ASP A 218 -17.62 21.77 20.44
N GLY A 219 -17.59 20.61 21.11
CA GLY A 219 -17.44 20.49 22.57
C GLY A 219 -18.78 20.51 23.32
N GLU A 220 -19.83 21.06 22.71
CA GLU A 220 -21.16 21.29 23.29
C GLU A 220 -22.21 20.28 22.77
N GLY A 221 -21.75 19.18 22.17
CA GLY A 221 -22.61 18.12 21.65
C GLY A 221 -23.10 18.38 20.23
N GLY A 222 -22.44 19.23 19.46
CA GLY A 222 -22.86 19.60 18.10
C GLY A 222 -21.79 19.50 17.02
N CYS A 223 -22.24 19.61 15.77
CA CYS A 223 -21.39 19.67 14.59
C CYS A 223 -22.07 20.38 13.41
N ARG A 224 -21.26 20.88 12.48
CA ARG A 224 -21.69 21.44 11.18
C ARG A 224 -21.08 20.62 10.05
N PRO A 225 -21.70 19.49 9.66
CA PRO A 225 -21.09 18.55 8.72
C PRO A 225 -21.08 19.11 7.30
N ILE A 226 -19.96 18.93 6.61
CA ILE A 226 -19.79 19.21 5.18
C ILE A 226 -19.35 17.91 4.53
N PHE A 227 -20.07 17.48 3.50
CA PHE A 227 -19.75 16.27 2.77
C PHE A 227 -19.11 16.60 1.43
N ARG A 228 -18.11 15.80 1.07
CA ARG A 228 -17.57 15.74 -0.28
C ARG A 228 -17.48 14.28 -0.70
N ILE A 229 -17.90 14.01 -1.93
CA ILE A 229 -17.80 12.68 -2.53
C ILE A 229 -16.78 12.78 -3.65
N TYR A 230 -15.77 11.93 -3.57
CA TYR A 230 -14.71 11.82 -4.56
C TYR A 230 -14.86 10.52 -5.33
N GLY A 231 -14.61 10.57 -6.64
CA GLY A 231 -14.64 9.39 -7.50
C GLY A 231 -14.39 9.73 -8.96
N PRO A 232 -14.22 8.72 -9.82
CA PRO A 232 -14.10 8.94 -11.26
C PRO A 232 -15.38 9.59 -11.80
N ASP A 233 -15.20 10.48 -12.77
CA ASP A 233 -16.29 11.21 -13.40
C ASP A 233 -17.09 10.30 -14.34
N PRO A 234 -18.37 10.00 -14.06
CA PRO A 234 -19.18 9.12 -14.91
C PRO A 234 -19.36 9.65 -16.33
N LEU A 235 -19.16 10.95 -16.55
CA LEU A 235 -19.26 11.60 -17.86
C LEU A 235 -17.93 11.60 -18.63
N ALA A 236 -16.82 11.23 -17.98
CA ALA A 236 -15.49 11.14 -18.58
C ALA A 236 -14.88 9.75 -18.34
N PRO A 237 -15.40 8.69 -18.98
CA PRO A 237 -15.02 7.30 -18.69
C PRO A 237 -13.56 6.95 -19.00
N HIS A 238 -12.86 7.79 -19.78
CA HIS A 238 -11.42 7.62 -20.07
C HIS A 238 -10.51 8.33 -19.05
N ASP A 239 -11.08 9.07 -18.10
CA ASP A 239 -10.37 9.78 -17.04
C ASP A 239 -10.62 9.08 -15.70
N SER A 240 -9.64 8.30 -15.25
CA SER A 240 -9.69 7.57 -13.98
C SER A 240 -9.27 8.44 -12.78
N SER A 241 -9.01 9.74 -12.97
CA SER A 241 -8.70 10.64 -11.86
C SER A 241 -9.94 10.86 -11.00
N ALA A 242 -9.76 10.94 -9.68
CA ALA A 242 -10.90 11.24 -8.82
C ALA A 242 -11.22 12.73 -8.91
N LYS A 243 -12.50 13.04 -9.13
CA LYS A 243 -13.05 14.38 -9.11
C LYS A 243 -14.02 14.52 -7.95
N VAL A 244 -14.33 15.76 -7.58
CA VAL A 244 -15.41 16.05 -6.64
C VAL A 244 -16.74 15.83 -7.38
N LEU A 245 -17.40 14.71 -7.09
CA LEU A 245 -18.71 14.35 -7.67
C LEU A 245 -19.86 15.06 -6.96
N PHE A 246 -19.66 15.37 -5.68
CA PHE A 246 -20.61 16.11 -4.86
C PHE A 246 -19.86 16.89 -3.79
N SER A 247 -20.34 18.09 -3.51
CA SER A 247 -19.98 18.85 -2.32
C SER A 247 -21.26 19.45 -1.75
N THR A 248 -21.38 19.50 -0.42
CA THR A 248 -22.47 20.24 0.22
C THR A 248 -22.50 21.68 -0.32
N PRO A 249 -23.63 22.14 -0.89
CA PRO A 249 -23.77 23.50 -1.38
C PRO A 249 -23.52 24.50 -0.25
N LYS A 250 -22.65 25.49 -0.48
CA LYS A 250 -22.47 26.64 0.42
C LYS A 250 -23.49 27.71 0.01
N THR A 251 -24.75 27.51 0.35
CA THR A 251 -25.84 28.42 -0.07
C THR A 251 -26.09 29.56 0.91
N ASP A 252 -25.48 29.55 2.10
CA ASP A 252 -25.50 30.62 3.10
C ASP A 252 -24.12 30.75 3.76
N ASP A 253 -23.87 31.89 4.43
CA ASP A 253 -22.69 32.10 5.30
C ASP A 253 -22.62 31.09 6.46
N PHE A 254 -23.67 30.30 6.72
CA PHE A 254 -23.77 29.36 7.82
C PHE A 254 -24.16 27.94 7.37
N VAL A 255 -23.29 26.96 7.66
CA VAL A 255 -23.59 25.51 7.54
C VAL A 255 -24.49 25.09 8.70
N GLN A 256 -25.57 24.34 8.47
CA GLN A 256 -26.52 23.92 9.51
C GLN A 256 -25.84 23.24 10.71
N LEU A 257 -26.18 23.67 11.93
CA LEU A 257 -25.78 23.03 13.19
C LEU A 257 -26.72 21.88 13.51
N TYR A 258 -26.13 20.73 13.82
CA TYR A 258 -26.82 19.57 14.40
C TYR A 258 -26.34 19.42 15.85
N THR A 259 -27.26 19.11 16.77
CA THR A 259 -26.96 18.88 18.18
C THR A 259 -27.43 17.49 18.61
N GLN A 260 -26.75 16.90 19.58
CA GLN A 260 -27.23 15.72 20.29
C GLN A 260 -28.56 16.05 20.99
N VAL A 261 -29.46 15.08 21.03
CA VAL A 261 -30.73 15.15 21.76
C VAL A 261 -30.52 14.59 23.16
#